data_AF-A0A966U6J5-F1
#
_entry.id   AF-A0A966U6J5-F1
#
_cell.length_a   1.000
_cell.length_b   1.000
_cell.length_c   1.000
_cell.angle_alpha   90.00
_cell.angle_beta   90.00
_cell.angle_gamma   90.00
#
_symmetry.space_group_name_H-M   'P 1'
#
loop_
_entity.id
_entity.type
_entity.pdbx_description
1 polymer ?
#
loop_
_entity_poly.entity_id
_entity_poly.type
_entity_poly.pdbx_seq_one_letter_code
_entity_poly.pdbx_strand_id
1 'polypeptide(L)'
;MNVLLVKIGTEPGLESIVTKLKDFEPQVRTFGVTSTPGQDHPFDVRVSSSYEAMLGAHDEYLTQGLYVRPDLFRKIAKYEGQLLRMLERVAIHDLTSVKSPPPPIPQFIDSVDDRSQLLLRMIAFWDFAFDLHRIDAIVAQNYGHNGWDAVIQVVAEARNIPYLFFHEVRPFLGSLYVHENSSEIGQLELGAQLLRVANERFQFIDELEVR
;
A
#
# COMPACT_ATOMS: atom_id res chain seq x y z
N MET A 1 6.66 -16.63 4.65
CA MET A 1 6.67 -15.41 3.83
C MET A 1 5.62 -14.46 4.39
N ASN A 2 5.95 -13.20 4.56
CA ASN A 2 5.11 -12.15 5.10
C ASN A 2 4.74 -11.18 3.99
N VAL A 3 3.47 -11.15 3.61
CA VAL A 3 2.99 -10.34 2.48
C VAL A 3 2.10 -9.22 3.00
N LEU A 4 2.43 -7.98 2.63
CA LEU A 4 1.57 -6.83 2.88
C LEU A 4 0.59 -6.64 1.72
N LEU A 5 -0.69 -6.60 2.04
CA LEU A 5 -1.80 -6.42 1.12
C LEU A 5 -2.39 -5.03 1.33
N VAL A 6 -2.21 -4.15 0.34
CA VAL A 6 -2.71 -2.77 0.39
C VAL A 6 -4.06 -2.73 -0.32
N LYS A 7 -5.14 -2.61 0.46
CA LYS A 7 -6.55 -2.60 -0.01
C LYS A 7 -7.03 -3.87 -0.72
N ILE A 8 -6.22 -4.93 -0.78
CA ILE A 8 -6.65 -6.24 -1.27
C ILE A 8 -7.22 -7.04 -0.11
N GLY A 9 -8.44 -7.56 -0.22
CA GLY A 9 -9.11 -8.31 0.86
C GLY A 9 -10.13 -7.51 1.67
N THR A 10 -10.16 -6.19 1.51
CA THR A 10 -11.11 -5.30 2.17
C THR A 10 -11.93 -4.46 1.22
N GLU A 11 -11.57 -4.42 -0.06
CA GLU A 11 -12.34 -3.68 -1.06
C GLU A 11 -13.37 -4.57 -1.74
N PRO A 12 -14.52 -3.99 -2.15
CA PRO A 12 -15.54 -4.70 -2.91
C PRO A 12 -14.97 -5.44 -4.12
N GLY A 13 -15.21 -6.75 -4.20
CA GLY A 13 -14.73 -7.63 -5.26
C GLY A 13 -13.34 -8.24 -5.02
N LEU A 14 -12.61 -7.82 -3.97
CA LEU A 14 -11.28 -8.34 -3.63
C LEU A 14 -11.26 -9.15 -2.32
N GLU A 15 -12.40 -9.28 -1.63
CA GLU A 15 -12.50 -9.86 -0.29
C GLU A 15 -12.04 -11.32 -0.27
N SER A 16 -12.36 -12.08 -1.32
CA SER A 16 -12.04 -13.51 -1.40
C SER A 16 -10.56 -13.80 -1.67
N ILE A 17 -9.76 -12.81 -2.09
CA ILE A 17 -8.37 -13.02 -2.52
C ILE A 17 -7.52 -13.51 -1.35
N VAL A 18 -7.71 -12.95 -0.16
CA VAL A 18 -6.90 -13.30 1.03
C VAL A 18 -7.23 -14.71 1.51
N THR A 19 -8.51 -15.07 1.53
CA THR A 19 -8.95 -16.42 1.91
C THR A 19 -8.40 -17.44 0.93
N LYS A 20 -8.55 -17.21 -0.38
CA LYS A 20 -7.98 -18.09 -1.41
C LYS A 20 -6.46 -18.20 -1.27
N LEU A 21 -5.75 -17.09 -1.06
CA LEU A 21 -4.30 -17.13 -0.85
C LEU A 21 -3.92 -18.01 0.34
N LYS A 22 -4.66 -17.94 1.45
CA LYS A 22 -4.43 -18.82 2.62
C LYS A 22 -4.79 -20.27 2.34
N ASP A 23 -5.79 -20.53 1.53
CA ASP A 23 -6.14 -21.90 1.13
C ASP A 23 -5.04 -22.52 0.25
N PHE A 24 -4.47 -21.74 -0.67
CA PHE A 24 -3.38 -22.18 -1.55
C PHE A 24 -2.03 -22.27 -0.84
N GLU A 25 -1.71 -21.29 -0.01
CA GLU A 25 -0.42 -21.14 0.66
C GLU A 25 -0.61 -20.83 2.15
N PRO A 26 -1.00 -21.83 2.98
CA PRO A 26 -1.35 -21.62 4.40
C PRO A 26 -0.22 -21.04 5.27
N GLN A 27 1.01 -21.16 4.79
CA GLN A 27 2.23 -20.65 5.42
C GLN A 27 2.51 -19.17 5.15
N VAL A 28 1.75 -18.54 4.25
CA VAL A 28 1.84 -17.10 4.00
C VAL A 28 1.12 -16.37 5.12
N ARG A 29 1.86 -15.52 5.82
CA ARG A 29 1.28 -14.61 6.79
C ARG A 29 0.89 -13.30 6.10
N THR A 30 -0.36 -12.90 6.24
CA THR A 30 -0.90 -11.72 5.58
C THR A 30 -1.01 -10.53 6.53
N PHE A 31 -0.49 -9.41 6.06
CA PHE A 31 -0.53 -8.12 6.70
C PHE A 31 -1.39 -7.21 5.83
N GLY A 32 -2.20 -6.33 6.42
CA GLY A 32 -3.17 -5.56 5.64
C GLY A 32 -3.23 -4.08 5.94
N VAL A 33 -3.53 -3.31 4.89
CA VAL A 33 -3.98 -1.92 4.98
C VAL A 33 -5.46 -1.86 4.62
N THR A 34 -6.30 -1.52 5.60
CA THR A 34 -7.76 -1.42 5.41
C THR A 34 -8.16 -0.03 4.90
N SER A 35 -9.39 0.10 4.44
CA SER A 35 -9.91 1.41 4.05
C SER A 35 -10.42 2.20 5.23
N THR A 36 -11.20 1.59 6.12
CA THR A 36 -11.73 2.25 7.33
C THR A 36 -11.13 1.66 8.62
N PRO A 37 -11.10 2.43 9.72
CA PRO A 37 -10.63 1.94 11.01
C PRO A 37 -11.67 0.95 11.57
N GLY A 38 -11.21 -0.26 11.91
CA GLY A 38 -12.09 -1.30 12.48
C GLY A 38 -12.92 -2.07 11.46
N GLN A 39 -12.66 -1.90 10.16
CA GLN A 39 -13.22 -2.77 9.13
C GLN A 39 -12.86 -4.24 9.41
N ASP A 40 -13.85 -5.13 9.34
CA ASP A 40 -13.59 -6.58 9.36
C ASP A 40 -12.66 -6.95 8.21
N HIS A 41 -11.68 -7.81 8.50
CA HIS A 41 -10.66 -8.17 7.52
C HIS A 41 -10.18 -9.62 7.68
N PRO A 42 -9.77 -10.27 6.57
CA PRO A 42 -9.24 -11.63 6.59
C PRO A 42 -7.73 -11.73 6.93
N PHE A 43 -7.05 -10.59 7.10
CA PHE A 43 -5.60 -10.56 7.38
C PHE A 43 -5.23 -11.15 8.75
N ASP A 44 -4.03 -11.71 8.87
CA ASP A 44 -3.49 -12.12 10.19
C ASP A 44 -3.17 -10.90 11.07
N VAL A 45 -2.77 -9.79 10.46
CA VAL A 45 -2.43 -8.54 11.15
C VAL A 45 -2.90 -7.34 10.33
N ARG A 46 -3.66 -6.42 10.95
CA ARG A 46 -3.89 -5.08 10.41
C ARG A 46 -2.71 -4.19 10.77
N VAL A 47 -2.05 -3.64 9.76
CA VAL A 47 -0.90 -2.73 9.94
C VAL A 47 -1.35 -1.28 10.01
N SER A 48 -2.29 -0.90 9.16
CA SER A 48 -2.76 0.48 9.02
C SER A 48 -4.17 0.52 8.42
N SER A 49 -4.77 1.69 8.43
CA SER A 49 -5.93 2.04 7.61
C SER A 49 -5.67 3.29 6.77
N SER A 50 -6.48 3.53 5.74
CA SER A 50 -6.41 4.79 4.97
C SER A 50 -6.72 6.02 5.85
N TYR A 51 -7.54 5.86 6.90
CA TYR A 51 -7.86 6.91 7.87
C TYR A 51 -6.68 7.28 8.76
N GLU A 52 -5.91 6.30 9.23
CA GLU A 52 -4.70 6.56 10.00
C GLU A 52 -3.60 7.15 9.10
N ALA A 53 -3.43 6.56 7.91
CA ALA A 53 -2.38 6.94 7.00
C ALA A 53 -2.54 8.37 6.49
N MET A 54 -3.76 8.85 6.23
CA MET A 54 -4.03 10.17 5.64
C MET A 54 -3.44 11.35 6.42
N LEU A 55 -3.40 11.28 7.76
CA LEU A 55 -2.75 12.31 8.60
C LEU A 55 -1.51 11.79 9.36
N GLY A 56 -1.07 10.57 9.05
CA GLY A 56 0.03 9.90 9.74
C GLY A 56 -0.25 9.71 11.24
N ALA A 57 -1.48 9.32 11.57
CA ALA A 57 -1.98 9.14 12.94
C ALA A 57 -1.67 7.74 13.50
N HIS A 58 -0.42 7.32 13.33
CA HIS A 58 0.12 6.07 13.86
C HIS A 58 0.73 6.32 15.23
N ASP A 59 0.18 5.66 16.26
CA ASP A 59 0.59 5.86 17.65
C ASP A 59 2.04 5.38 17.87
N GLU A 60 2.50 4.43 17.04
CA GLU A 60 3.87 3.93 16.94
C GLU A 60 4.87 5.06 16.69
N TYR A 61 4.50 6.10 15.92
CA TYR A 61 5.41 7.18 15.59
C TYR A 61 5.97 7.87 16.83
N LEU A 62 5.10 8.21 17.79
CA LEU A 62 5.53 8.85 19.03
C LEU A 62 6.04 7.84 20.05
N THR A 63 5.35 6.70 20.20
CA THR A 63 5.69 5.71 21.24
C THR A 63 7.05 5.05 21.00
N GLN A 64 7.44 4.86 19.74
CA GLN A 64 8.74 4.30 19.36
C GLN A 64 9.79 5.37 19.03
N GLY A 65 9.41 6.65 19.03
CA GLY A 65 10.30 7.76 18.67
C GLY A 65 10.83 7.63 17.24
N LEU A 66 9.93 7.35 16.28
CA LEU A 66 10.31 7.08 14.89
C LEU A 66 10.89 8.33 14.22
N TYR A 67 11.90 8.11 13.38
CA TYR A 67 12.51 9.13 12.54
C TYR A 67 12.93 8.53 11.20
N VAL A 68 13.05 9.37 10.18
CA VAL A 68 13.54 8.91 8.87
C VAL A 68 15.05 8.72 8.94
N ARG A 69 15.51 7.50 8.68
CA ARG A 69 16.95 7.21 8.66
C ARG A 69 17.64 7.98 7.53
N PRO A 70 18.83 8.57 7.74
CA PRO A 70 19.49 9.40 6.72
C PRO A 70 19.79 8.67 5.41
N ASP A 71 20.12 7.37 5.47
CA ASP A 71 20.36 6.53 4.31
C ASP A 71 19.08 6.26 3.51
N LEU A 72 17.96 6.01 4.21
CA LEU A 72 16.64 5.90 3.59
C LEU A 72 16.25 7.23 2.92
N PHE A 73 16.40 8.35 3.62
CA PHE A 73 16.06 9.68 3.09
C PHE A 73 16.79 9.98 1.77
N ARG A 74 18.08 9.67 1.68
CA ARG A 74 18.87 9.86 0.45
C ARG A 74 18.32 9.05 -0.73
N LYS A 75 17.84 7.82 -0.50
CA LYS A 75 17.28 6.97 -1.55
C LYS A 75 15.95 7.49 -2.09
N ILE A 76 15.14 8.08 -1.21
CA ILE A 76 13.79 8.57 -1.54
C ILE A 76 13.77 10.04 -1.94
N ALA A 77 14.83 10.81 -1.71
CA ALA A 77 14.90 12.25 -1.98
C ALA A 77 14.51 12.62 -3.42
N LYS A 78 14.81 11.75 -4.41
CA LYS A 78 14.38 11.93 -5.81
C LYS A 78 12.86 12.02 -6.00
N TYR A 79 12.08 11.47 -5.07
CA TYR A 79 10.62 11.43 -5.11
C TYR A 79 9.96 12.50 -4.23
N GLU A 80 10.73 13.24 -3.42
CA GLU A 80 10.18 14.17 -2.42
C GLU A 80 9.19 15.17 -3.02
N GLY A 81 9.60 15.87 -4.09
CA GLY A 81 8.72 16.85 -4.74
C GLY A 81 7.44 16.25 -5.32
N GLN A 82 7.49 15.00 -5.81
CA GLN A 82 6.31 14.29 -6.30
C GLN A 82 5.37 13.91 -5.14
N LEU A 83 5.91 13.36 -4.06
CA LEU A 83 5.14 12.95 -2.89
C LEU A 83 4.50 14.16 -2.19
N LEU A 84 5.23 15.27 -2.05
CA LEU A 84 4.68 16.52 -1.51
C LEU A 84 3.50 17.04 -2.33
N ARG A 85 3.58 16.98 -3.67
CA ARG A 85 2.46 17.33 -4.56
C ARG A 85 1.26 16.41 -4.40
N MET A 86 1.50 15.11 -4.20
CA MET A 86 0.42 14.15 -3.93
C MET A 86 -0.24 14.40 -2.57
N LEU A 87 0.52 14.86 -1.56
CA LEU A 87 0.02 15.20 -0.24
C LEU A 87 -0.84 16.48 -0.21
N GLU A 88 -0.74 17.36 -1.20
CA GLU A 88 -1.68 18.50 -1.34
C GLU A 88 -3.14 18.04 -1.44
N ARG A 89 -3.37 16.83 -1.95
CA ARG A 89 -4.71 16.24 -2.05
C ARG A 89 -5.32 15.93 -0.70
N VAL A 90 -4.51 15.76 0.36
CA VAL A 90 -5.00 15.51 1.73
C VAL A 90 -5.94 16.63 2.18
N ALA A 91 -5.61 17.89 1.88
CA ALA A 91 -6.42 19.05 2.26
C ALA A 91 -7.78 19.13 1.54
N ILE A 92 -7.96 18.39 0.46
CA ILE A 92 -9.21 18.33 -0.30
C ILE A 92 -10.19 17.32 0.33
N HIS A 93 -9.71 16.39 1.14
CA HIS A 93 -10.55 15.41 1.82
C HIS A 93 -11.28 16.01 3.02
N ASP A 94 -12.41 15.40 3.39
CA ASP A 94 -13.09 15.71 4.64
C ASP A 94 -12.29 15.14 5.83
N LEU A 95 -11.48 16.00 6.44
CA LEU A 95 -10.61 15.64 7.56
C LEU A 95 -11.36 15.44 8.88
N THR A 96 -12.65 15.78 8.98
CA THR A 96 -13.41 15.68 10.25
C THR A 96 -13.62 14.23 10.69
N SER A 97 -13.65 13.31 9.72
CA SER A 97 -13.80 11.88 9.96
C SER A 97 -12.47 11.13 10.11
N VAL A 98 -11.35 11.81 9.89
CA VAL A 98 -10.01 11.20 9.82
C VAL A 98 -9.36 11.19 11.20
N LYS A 99 -8.63 10.11 11.53
CA LYS A 99 -7.91 10.02 12.81
C LYS A 99 -6.82 11.10 12.81
N SER A 100 -6.87 12.00 13.80
CA SER A 100 -5.81 12.98 14.02
C SER A 100 -4.68 12.36 14.84
N PRO A 101 -3.41 12.73 14.57
CA PRO A 101 -2.30 12.27 15.38
C PRO A 101 -2.43 12.80 16.82
N PRO A 102 -2.04 12.01 17.84
CA PRO A 102 -2.09 12.49 19.21
C PRO A 102 -1.02 13.57 19.49
N PRO A 103 -1.20 14.39 20.55
CA PRO A 103 -0.16 15.31 21.00
C PRO A 103 1.18 14.60 21.28
N PRO A 104 2.34 15.23 21.03
CA PRO A 104 2.52 16.66 20.73
C PRO A 104 2.51 17.01 19.23
N ILE A 105 2.03 16.12 18.35
CA ILE A 105 2.01 16.39 16.90
C ILE A 105 1.00 17.52 16.62
N PRO A 106 1.40 18.61 15.94
CA PRO A 106 0.49 19.69 15.58
C PRO A 106 -0.62 19.22 14.63
N GLN A 107 -1.76 19.89 14.68
CA GLN A 107 -2.83 19.69 13.70
C GLN A 107 -2.35 20.11 12.31
N PHE A 108 -2.75 19.35 11.30
CA PHE A 108 -2.44 19.64 9.91
C PHE A 108 -3.24 20.86 9.43
N ILE A 109 -2.57 21.93 9.01
CA ILE A 109 -3.19 23.17 8.51
C ILE A 109 -2.86 23.46 7.03
N ASP A 110 -2.38 22.46 6.30
CA ASP A 110 -2.04 22.52 4.87
C ASP A 110 -0.94 23.54 4.48
N SER A 111 0.10 23.68 5.31
CA SER A 111 1.31 24.41 4.93
C SER A 111 2.37 23.52 4.26
N VAL A 112 3.37 24.11 3.61
CA VAL A 112 4.52 23.37 3.05
C VAL A 112 5.24 22.58 4.13
N ASP A 113 5.42 23.18 5.31
CA ASP A 113 6.07 22.52 6.45
C ASP A 113 5.23 21.36 6.96
N ASP A 114 3.91 21.52 7.06
CA ASP A 114 3.02 20.43 7.52
C ASP A 114 3.02 19.25 6.57
N ARG A 115 2.99 19.50 5.26
CA ARG A 115 3.07 18.45 4.23
C ARG A 115 4.41 17.72 4.30
N SER A 116 5.48 18.46 4.55
CA SER A 116 6.83 17.89 4.73
C SER A 116 6.90 17.03 6.00
N GLN A 117 6.36 17.52 7.13
CA GLN A 117 6.30 16.74 8.36
C GLN A 117 5.42 15.50 8.20
N LEU A 118 4.28 15.62 7.53
CA LEU A 118 3.39 14.49 7.23
C LEU A 118 4.10 13.43 6.40
N LEU A 119 4.81 13.84 5.35
CA LEU A 119 5.63 12.96 4.52
C LEU A 119 6.65 12.19 5.36
N LEU A 120 7.43 12.90 6.19
CA LEU A 120 8.45 12.30 7.04
C LEU A 120 7.84 11.30 8.05
N ARG A 121 6.66 11.61 8.61
CA ARG A 121 5.94 10.68 9.49
C ARG A 121 5.54 9.40 8.77
N MET A 122 4.97 9.52 7.57
CA MET A 122 4.57 8.37 6.77
C MET A 122 5.78 7.49 6.38
N ILE A 123 6.89 8.12 5.97
CA ILE A 123 8.13 7.40 5.63
C ILE A 123 8.65 6.65 6.86
N ALA A 124 8.77 7.32 8.00
CA ALA A 124 9.30 6.73 9.22
C ALA A 124 8.40 5.58 9.73
N PHE A 125 7.07 5.74 9.64
CA PHE A 125 6.13 4.69 9.99
C PHE A 125 6.27 3.46 9.08
N TRP A 126 6.27 3.64 7.75
CA TRP A 126 6.35 2.50 6.83
C TRP A 126 7.69 1.78 6.91
N ASP A 127 8.77 2.54 7.11
CA ASP A 127 10.09 1.94 7.33
C ASP A 127 10.10 1.05 8.58
N PHE A 128 9.55 1.55 9.68
CA PHE A 128 9.38 0.79 10.92
C PHE A 128 8.45 -0.42 10.74
N ALA A 129 7.29 -0.25 10.10
CA ALA A 129 6.31 -1.31 9.93
C ALA A 129 6.86 -2.47 9.10
N PHE A 130 7.64 -2.17 8.05
CA PHE A 130 8.30 -3.18 7.23
C PHE A 130 9.32 -3.99 8.04
N ASP A 131 10.09 -3.34 8.92
CA ASP A 131 11.03 -4.02 9.82
C ASP A 131 10.33 -4.85 10.90
N LEU A 132 9.36 -4.23 11.59
CA LEU A 132 8.63 -4.85 12.69
C LEU A 132 7.97 -6.16 12.24
N HIS A 133 7.35 -6.13 11.07
CA HIS A 133 6.61 -7.26 10.52
C HIS A 133 7.44 -8.14 9.59
N ARG A 134 8.69 -7.77 9.31
CA ARG A 134 9.59 -8.46 8.36
C ARG A 134 8.88 -8.72 7.03
N ILE A 135 8.37 -7.65 6.41
CA ILE A 135 7.60 -7.75 5.16
C ILE A 135 8.53 -8.21 4.02
N ASP A 136 8.18 -9.32 3.39
CA ASP A 136 8.95 -9.95 2.30
C ASP A 136 8.50 -9.46 0.93
N ALA A 137 7.22 -9.10 0.78
CA ALA A 137 6.64 -8.61 -0.47
C ALA A 137 5.39 -7.77 -0.20
N ILE A 138 5.05 -6.89 -1.15
CA ILE A 138 3.89 -6.00 -1.08
C ILE A 138 3.05 -6.18 -2.33
N VAL A 139 1.73 -6.25 -2.15
CA VAL A 139 0.76 -6.34 -3.23
C VAL A 139 -0.33 -5.29 -3.00
N ALA A 140 -0.58 -4.44 -3.99
CA ALA A 140 -1.54 -3.35 -3.91
C ALA A 140 -2.64 -3.45 -4.96
N GLN A 141 -3.85 -3.00 -4.61
CA GLN A 141 -4.97 -2.94 -5.56
C GLN A 141 -4.75 -1.96 -6.72
N ASN A 142 -3.95 -0.90 -6.51
CA ASN A 142 -3.72 0.16 -7.48
C ASN A 142 -2.32 0.75 -7.35
N TYR A 143 -1.87 1.46 -8.38
CA TYR A 143 -0.69 2.31 -8.27
C TYR A 143 -0.93 3.40 -7.21
N GLY A 144 0.15 3.78 -6.51
CA GLY A 144 0.09 4.83 -5.51
C GLY A 144 -0.24 6.18 -6.17
N HIS A 145 -1.44 6.69 -5.91
CA HIS A 145 -1.94 7.96 -6.46
C HIS A 145 -2.38 8.94 -5.38
N ASN A 146 -2.47 8.49 -4.14
CA ASN A 146 -2.63 9.31 -2.96
C ASN A 146 -1.26 9.47 -2.29
N GLY A 147 -1.03 10.59 -1.60
CA GLY A 147 0.26 10.80 -0.95
C GLY A 147 0.62 9.67 0.03
N TRP A 148 -0.37 9.07 0.69
CA TRP A 148 -0.16 8.04 1.70
C TRP A 148 0.10 6.63 1.13
N ASP A 149 -0.48 6.25 -0.01
CA ASP A 149 -0.22 4.94 -0.65
C ASP A 149 1.06 4.99 -1.52
N ALA A 150 1.34 6.12 -2.16
CA ALA A 150 2.59 6.33 -2.90
C ALA A 150 3.83 6.23 -2.01
N VAL A 151 3.76 6.66 -0.74
CA VAL A 151 4.88 6.51 0.21
C VAL A 151 5.22 5.03 0.43
N ILE A 152 4.24 4.12 0.49
CA ILE A 152 4.46 2.68 0.66
C ILE A 152 5.37 2.17 -0.46
N GLN A 153 5.03 2.49 -1.70
CA GLN A 153 5.77 2.06 -2.89
C GLN A 153 7.21 2.61 -2.88
N VAL A 154 7.39 3.90 -2.57
CA VAL A 154 8.72 4.53 -2.56
C VAL A 154 9.61 3.97 -1.45
N VAL A 155 9.06 3.73 -0.25
CA VAL A 155 9.80 3.11 0.85
C VAL A 155 10.15 1.66 0.50
N ALA A 156 9.23 0.92 -0.11
CA ALA A 156 9.48 -0.45 -0.56
C ALA A 156 10.62 -0.53 -1.59
N GLU A 157 10.60 0.36 -2.60
CA GLU A 157 11.67 0.47 -3.60
C GLU A 157 13.02 0.75 -2.92
N ALA A 158 13.08 1.74 -2.02
CA ALA A 158 14.32 2.10 -1.33
C ALA A 158 14.89 0.98 -0.43
N ARG A 159 14.01 0.05 -0.01
CA ARG A 159 14.34 -1.13 0.79
C ARG A 159 14.55 -2.40 -0.04
N ASN A 160 14.38 -2.34 -1.36
CA ASN A 160 14.39 -3.50 -2.25
C ASN A 160 13.36 -4.57 -1.85
N ILE A 161 12.18 -4.14 -1.39
CA ILE A 161 11.06 -5.04 -1.13
C ILE A 161 10.28 -5.19 -2.45
N PRO A 162 10.08 -6.41 -2.96
CA PRO A 162 9.24 -6.67 -4.12
C PRO A 162 7.86 -6.05 -3.96
N TYR A 163 7.43 -5.31 -4.97
CA TYR A 163 6.17 -4.59 -4.99
C TYR A 163 5.42 -4.92 -6.27
N LEU A 164 4.18 -5.39 -6.13
CA LEU A 164 3.28 -5.66 -7.24
C LEU A 164 2.02 -4.81 -7.05
N PHE A 165 1.51 -4.22 -8.11
CA PHE A 165 0.18 -3.64 -8.08
C PHE A 165 -0.67 -4.10 -9.25
N PHE A 166 -1.94 -4.29 -8.95
CA PHE A 166 -2.97 -4.46 -9.96
C PHE A 166 -3.44 -3.07 -10.38
N HIS A 167 -3.85 -2.88 -11.62
CA HIS A 167 -4.41 -1.62 -12.07
C HIS A 167 -5.63 -1.91 -12.93
N GLU A 168 -6.80 -1.46 -12.47
CA GLU A 168 -8.02 -1.49 -13.28
C GLU A 168 -8.05 -0.27 -14.20
N VAL A 169 -8.15 -0.52 -15.51
CA VAL A 169 -8.21 0.54 -16.52
C VAL A 169 -9.66 0.79 -16.92
N ARG A 170 -10.21 1.95 -16.53
CA ARG A 170 -11.50 2.41 -17.07
C ARG A 170 -11.34 2.89 -18.52
N PRO A 171 -12.32 2.64 -19.41
CA PRO A 171 -13.66 2.08 -19.15
C PRO A 171 -13.76 0.55 -19.22
N PHE A 172 -12.65 -0.18 -19.33
CA PHE A 172 -12.63 -1.64 -19.50
C PHE A 172 -12.79 -2.36 -18.15
N LEU A 173 -14.02 -2.34 -17.63
CA LEU A 173 -14.38 -3.05 -16.40
C LEU A 173 -13.99 -4.53 -16.49
N GLY A 174 -13.32 -5.03 -15.43
CA GLY A 174 -12.84 -6.41 -15.36
C GLY A 174 -11.48 -6.67 -16.02
N SER A 175 -10.88 -5.68 -16.70
CA SER A 175 -9.49 -5.77 -17.17
C SER A 175 -8.52 -5.31 -16.07
N LEU A 176 -7.72 -6.25 -15.57
CA LEU A 176 -6.69 -5.99 -14.57
C LEU A 176 -5.30 -6.09 -15.21
N TYR A 177 -4.56 -4.99 -15.14
CA TYR A 177 -3.16 -4.95 -15.52
C TYR A 177 -2.30 -5.21 -14.29
N VAL A 178 -1.15 -5.84 -14.48
CA VAL A 178 -0.24 -6.19 -13.37
C VAL A 178 1.12 -5.57 -13.66
N HIS A 179 1.66 -4.85 -12.69
CA HIS A 179 2.90 -4.09 -12.83
C HIS A 179 3.74 -4.17 -11.56
N GLU A 180 5.07 -4.13 -11.71
CA GLU A 180 6.01 -3.98 -10.59
C GLU A 180 6.43 -2.52 -10.43
N ASN A 181 6.42 -1.75 -11.53
CA ASN A 181 6.77 -0.33 -11.55
C ASN A 181 5.75 0.53 -12.33
N SER A 182 5.58 1.79 -11.93
CA SER A 182 4.70 2.73 -12.65
C SER A 182 5.21 3.08 -14.07
N SER A 183 6.51 2.93 -14.33
CA SER A 183 7.10 3.08 -15.68
C SER A 183 6.74 1.93 -16.64
N GLU A 184 6.23 0.82 -16.12
CA GLU A 184 5.81 -0.36 -16.90
C GLU A 184 4.32 -0.31 -17.26
N ILE A 185 3.60 0.74 -16.87
CA ILE A 185 2.17 0.87 -17.16
C ILE A 185 1.95 0.81 -18.68
N GLY A 186 1.07 -0.10 -19.10
CA GLY A 186 0.79 -0.39 -20.51
C GLY A 186 1.62 -1.54 -21.10
N GLN A 187 2.63 -2.06 -20.39
CA GLN A 187 3.32 -3.31 -20.73
C GLN A 187 2.48 -4.50 -20.27
N LEU A 188 2.31 -5.51 -21.14
CA LEU A 188 1.42 -6.66 -20.93
C LEU A 188 2.18 -7.96 -20.60
N GLU A 189 3.51 -7.92 -20.73
CA GLU A 189 4.39 -9.07 -20.67
C GLU A 189 4.32 -9.76 -19.31
N LEU A 190 4.35 -8.98 -18.22
CA LEU A 190 4.27 -9.52 -16.86
C LEU A 190 2.95 -10.27 -16.62
N GLY A 191 1.82 -9.64 -16.96
CA GLY A 191 0.51 -10.27 -16.83
C GLY A 191 0.42 -11.57 -17.63
N ALA A 192 0.89 -11.57 -18.88
CA ALA A 192 0.91 -12.78 -19.72
C ALA A 192 1.81 -13.89 -19.14
N GLN A 193 2.97 -13.53 -18.59
CA GLN A 193 3.87 -14.49 -17.93
C GLN A 193 3.24 -15.09 -16.68
N LEU A 194 2.61 -14.26 -15.84
CA LEU A 194 1.92 -14.72 -14.63
C LEU A 194 0.76 -15.64 -14.96
N LEU A 195 -0.05 -15.33 -15.97
CA LEU A 195 -1.13 -16.20 -16.44
C LEU A 195 -0.61 -17.55 -16.92
N ARG A 196 0.48 -17.57 -17.70
CA ARG A 196 1.10 -18.82 -18.15
C ARG A 196 1.57 -19.67 -16.96
N VAL A 197 2.31 -19.06 -16.02
CA VAL A 197 2.78 -19.76 -14.82
C VAL A 197 1.60 -20.26 -13.98
N ALA A 198 0.53 -19.47 -13.87
CA ALA A 198 -0.64 -19.85 -13.12
C ALA A 198 -1.37 -21.06 -13.74
N ASN A 199 -1.52 -21.08 -15.06
CA ASN A 199 -2.11 -22.20 -15.79
C ASN A 199 -1.26 -23.48 -15.65
N GLU A 200 0.07 -23.34 -15.72
CA GLU A 200 1.00 -24.46 -15.59
C GLU A 200 1.02 -25.04 -14.17
N ARG A 201 0.98 -24.19 -13.14
CA ARG A 201 1.19 -24.60 -11.74
C ARG A 201 -0.09 -24.93 -10.98
N PHE A 202 -1.16 -24.23 -11.29
CA PHE A 202 -2.37 -24.26 -10.47
C PHE A 202 -3.59 -24.81 -11.23
N GLN A 203 -3.42 -25.21 -12.50
CA GLN A 203 -4.50 -25.75 -13.35
C GLN A 203 -5.76 -24.86 -13.36
N PHE A 204 -5.58 -23.55 -13.26
CA PHE A 204 -6.70 -22.65 -13.49
C PHE A 204 -7.07 -22.72 -14.98
N ILE A 205 -8.36 -22.87 -15.25
CA ILE A 205 -9.02 -22.93 -16.57
C ILE A 205 -9.29 -24.36 -17.07
N ASP A 206 -10.30 -24.99 -16.46
CA ASP A 206 -11.34 -25.70 -17.21
C ASP A 206 -12.77 -25.15 -16.93
N GLU A 207 -12.94 -24.13 -16.07
CA GLU A 207 -14.27 -23.70 -15.60
C GLU A 207 -14.64 -22.22 -15.82
N LEU A 208 -13.85 -21.44 -16.56
CA LEU A 208 -14.33 -20.15 -17.07
C LEU A 208 -14.80 -20.35 -18.50
N GLU A 209 -16.04 -20.84 -18.62
CA GLU A 209 -16.86 -20.59 -19.80
C GLU A 209 -16.73 -19.11 -20.14
N VAL A 210 -16.02 -18.82 -21.23
CA VAL A 210 -16.02 -17.52 -21.86
C VAL A 210 -17.46 -17.20 -22.23
N ARG A 211 -18.10 -16.31 -21.46
CA ARG A 211 -19.33 -15.60 -21.82
C ARG A 211 -19.10 -14.11 -21.67
#